data_AF-A0A3P3T9I9-F1
#
_entry.id   AF-A0A3P3T9I9-F1
#
_cell.length_a   1.000
_cell.length_b   1.000
_cell.length_c   1.000
_cell.angle_alpha   90.00
_cell.angle_beta   90.00
_cell.angle_gamma   90.00
#
_symmetry.space_group_name_H-M   'P 1'
#
loop_
_entity.id
_entity.type
_entity.pdbx_description
1 polymer ?
#
loop_
_entity_poly.entity_id
_entity_poly.type
_entity_poly.pdbx_seq_one_letter_code
_entity_poly.pdbx_strand_id
1 'polypeptide(L)'
;MKVAFIIESSNRILSGPAKEFYYGKGSRWISAVLDYLKECQFPQEDIYFLSFYNNRIIGFDEVVEHYPLQPSPSKAQQKEFAGKIFNFLEDKYPGAEVDLHVSKNISDHLIPLLKQAGIRFHLFADGVQLGMKPNVYKDLILQARSMKKMKELQKEKERLIAVPEHFTPHEAERILEQFGHLGSQNGFKTLFSELKQHLKAYKQQVRQSLAAKDEFYRTFFKQEAGEELQSFFEQIGSITEMFRRHEQLDTLKAKHGKLVAKFTKCLIKQGYVKNTENQISELLFLLQIALLKG
;
A
#
# COMPACT_ATOMS: atom_id res chain seq x y z
N MET A 1 -2.29 -9.13 -22.50
CA MET A 1 -1.06 -8.54 -23.08
C MET A 1 -1.45 -7.26 -23.81
N LYS A 2 -0.63 -6.21 -23.78
CA LYS A 2 -0.96 -4.90 -24.38
C LYS A 2 0.14 -4.47 -25.34
N VAL A 3 -0.23 -3.83 -26.44
CA VAL A 3 0.70 -3.23 -27.43
C VAL A 3 0.34 -1.77 -27.62
N ALA A 4 1.33 -0.88 -27.60
CA ALA A 4 1.12 0.55 -27.79
C ALA A 4 1.66 1.02 -29.15
N PHE A 5 0.82 1.72 -29.91
CA PHE A 5 1.22 2.36 -31.16
C PHE A 5 1.21 3.87 -31.03
N ILE A 6 2.32 4.50 -31.38
CA ILE A 6 2.52 5.94 -31.29
C ILE A 6 2.80 6.49 -32.69
N ILE A 7 2.07 7.52 -33.12
CA ILE A 7 2.40 8.19 -34.39
C ILE A 7 3.77 8.88 -34.29
N GLU A 8 4.54 8.85 -35.37
CA GLU A 8 5.80 9.61 -35.44
C GLU A 8 5.59 11.11 -35.19
N SER A 9 6.60 11.77 -34.60
CA SER A 9 6.69 13.24 -34.57
C SER A 9 7.36 13.74 -35.85
N SER A 10 7.01 14.93 -36.32
CA SER A 10 7.79 15.65 -37.36
C SER A 10 9.00 16.39 -36.79
N ASN A 11 9.02 16.66 -35.49
CA ASN A 11 10.17 17.27 -34.83
C ASN A 11 11.10 16.16 -34.29
N ARG A 12 12.17 15.93 -35.03
CA ARG A 12 13.08 14.78 -34.88
C ARG A 12 14.52 15.27 -34.73
N ILE A 13 15.34 14.52 -34.01
CA ILE A 13 16.81 14.69 -34.07
C ILE A 13 17.38 14.01 -35.33
N LEU A 14 18.69 14.07 -35.54
CA LEU A 14 19.33 13.51 -36.74
C LEU A 14 19.28 11.98 -36.78
N SER A 15 19.66 11.30 -35.69
CA SER A 15 19.58 9.85 -35.58
C SER A 15 19.62 9.43 -34.12
N GLY A 16 19.14 8.22 -33.82
CA GLY A 16 19.17 7.64 -32.47
C GLY A 16 18.05 6.63 -32.24
N PRO A 17 17.94 6.06 -31.03
CA PRO A 17 16.83 5.19 -30.66
C PRO A 17 15.48 5.89 -30.88
N ALA A 18 14.46 5.18 -31.36
CA ALA A 18 13.17 5.78 -31.76
C ALA A 18 12.56 6.66 -30.65
N LYS A 19 12.62 6.22 -29.39
CA LYS A 19 12.14 7.01 -28.23
C LYS A 19 12.82 8.36 -28.08
N GLU A 20 14.10 8.49 -28.42
CA GLU A 20 14.86 9.74 -28.38
C GLU A 20 14.69 10.52 -29.68
N PHE A 21 14.65 9.79 -30.80
CA PHE A 21 14.48 10.32 -32.13
C PHE A 21 13.21 11.17 -32.27
N TYR A 22 12.09 10.69 -31.71
CA TYR A 22 10.80 11.41 -31.75
C TYR A 22 10.54 12.29 -30.52
N TYR A 23 11.40 12.28 -29.50
CA TYR A 23 11.21 13.05 -28.28
C TYR A 23 11.87 14.43 -28.36
N GLY A 24 11.16 15.47 -27.89
CA GLY A 24 11.75 16.81 -27.87
C GLY A 24 10.75 17.92 -27.56
N LYS A 25 11.27 19.14 -27.33
CA LYS A 25 10.47 20.30 -26.91
C LYS A 25 9.37 20.71 -27.90
N GLY A 26 9.53 20.42 -29.19
CA GLY A 26 8.47 20.65 -30.18
C GLY A 26 7.65 19.42 -30.54
N SER A 27 7.91 18.26 -29.92
CA SER A 27 7.12 17.02 -30.00
C SER A 27 6.26 16.82 -28.76
N ARG A 28 5.68 17.90 -28.21
CA ARG A 28 5.06 17.90 -26.87
C ARG A 28 4.02 16.79 -26.66
N TRP A 29 3.25 16.44 -27.69
CA TRP A 29 2.34 15.30 -27.63
C TRP A 29 3.14 14.03 -27.39
N ILE A 30 4.08 13.69 -28.28
CA ILE A 30 4.82 12.41 -28.22
C ILE A 30 5.54 12.29 -26.89
N SER A 31 6.19 13.36 -26.42
CA SER A 31 6.77 13.38 -25.07
C SER A 31 5.75 13.02 -23.99
N ALA A 32 4.55 13.59 -24.03
CA ALA A 32 3.52 13.32 -23.03
C ALA A 32 2.96 11.87 -23.10
N VAL A 33 2.87 11.27 -24.30
CA VAL A 33 2.54 9.84 -24.46
C VAL A 33 3.62 8.98 -23.81
N LEU A 34 4.88 9.28 -24.08
CA LEU A 34 6.02 8.53 -23.54
C LEU A 34 6.08 8.64 -22.02
N ASP A 35 5.85 9.83 -21.46
CA ASP A 35 5.75 10.03 -20.02
C ASP A 35 4.59 9.23 -19.41
N TYR A 36 3.44 9.18 -20.08
CA TYR A 36 2.29 8.39 -19.66
C TYR A 36 2.58 6.89 -19.66
N LEU A 37 3.12 6.35 -20.76
CA LEU A 37 3.48 4.93 -20.86
C LEU A 37 4.54 4.54 -19.81
N LYS A 38 5.49 5.43 -19.53
CA LYS A 38 6.48 5.25 -18.46
C LYS A 38 5.83 5.20 -17.07
N GLU A 39 4.89 6.11 -16.78
CA GLU A 39 4.17 6.12 -15.51
C GLU A 39 3.33 4.85 -15.32
N CYS A 40 2.73 4.35 -16.40
CA CYS A 40 2.00 3.08 -16.44
C CYS A 40 2.90 1.84 -16.40
N GLN A 41 4.24 2.01 -16.43
CA GLN A 41 5.22 0.92 -16.50
C GLN A 41 4.95 -0.01 -17.70
N PHE A 42 4.60 0.56 -18.85
CA PHE A 42 4.32 -0.20 -20.07
C PHE A 42 5.62 -0.89 -20.57
N PRO A 43 5.58 -2.19 -20.96
CA PRO A 43 6.76 -2.90 -21.45
C PRO A 43 7.33 -2.25 -22.72
N GLN A 44 8.62 -1.99 -22.76
CA GLN A 44 9.25 -1.24 -23.86
C GLN A 44 9.25 -2.03 -25.18
N GLU A 45 9.37 -3.35 -25.09
CA GLU A 45 9.30 -4.31 -26.19
C GLU A 45 7.94 -4.33 -26.91
N ASP A 46 6.90 -3.82 -26.27
CA ASP A 46 5.54 -3.77 -26.78
C ASP A 46 5.11 -2.35 -27.22
N ILE A 47 6.05 -1.40 -27.29
CA ILE A 47 5.82 -0.03 -27.77
C ILE A 47 6.43 0.13 -29.17
N TYR A 48 5.63 0.64 -30.09
CA TYR A 48 6.03 0.85 -31.47
C TYR A 48 5.67 2.25 -31.98
N PHE A 49 6.58 2.86 -32.72
CA PHE A 49 6.33 4.08 -33.49
C PHE A 49 5.88 3.74 -34.91
N LEU A 50 4.88 4.47 -35.39
CA LEU A 50 4.31 4.29 -36.72
C LEU A 50 4.75 5.43 -37.63
N SER A 51 5.41 5.08 -38.73
CA SER A 51 5.89 6.01 -39.74
C SER A 51 5.31 5.70 -41.12
N PHE A 52 4.74 6.71 -41.77
CA PHE A 52 4.33 6.61 -43.18
C PHE A 52 5.52 6.56 -44.14
N TYR A 53 6.73 6.91 -43.69
CA TYR A 53 7.93 6.73 -44.49
C TYR A 53 8.22 5.22 -44.62
N ASN A 54 8.03 4.68 -45.83
CA ASN A 54 8.13 3.26 -46.13
C ASN A 54 7.21 2.36 -45.26
N ASN A 55 6.09 2.91 -44.75
CA ASN A 55 5.11 2.20 -43.93
C ASN A 55 5.77 1.40 -42.79
N ARG A 56 6.67 2.04 -42.03
CA ARG A 56 7.49 1.38 -41.00
C ARG A 56 6.77 1.29 -39.65
N ILE A 57 6.90 0.14 -39.00
CA ILE A 57 6.57 -0.09 -37.59
C ILE A 57 7.93 -0.23 -36.89
N ILE A 58 8.25 0.74 -36.03
CA ILE A 58 9.60 0.93 -35.48
C ILE A 58 9.56 0.60 -34.01
N GLY A 59 10.42 -0.29 -33.53
CA GLY A 59 10.49 -0.64 -32.11
C GLY A 59 10.95 0.53 -31.23
N PHE A 60 10.58 0.52 -29.95
CA PHE A 60 10.88 1.60 -29.00
C PHE A 60 12.36 2.03 -28.94
N ASP A 61 13.26 1.04 -28.94
CA ASP A 61 14.71 1.22 -28.89
C ASP A 61 15.39 1.00 -30.24
N GLU A 62 14.63 0.79 -31.32
CA GLU A 62 15.18 0.62 -32.67
C GLU A 62 15.89 1.92 -33.09
N VAL A 63 17.10 1.80 -33.64
CA VAL A 63 17.86 2.95 -34.13
C VAL A 63 17.23 3.46 -35.43
N VAL A 64 16.89 4.74 -35.44
CA VAL A 64 16.30 5.43 -36.57
C VAL A 64 17.31 6.39 -37.16
N GLU A 65 17.64 6.20 -38.44
CA GLU A 65 18.43 7.14 -39.22
C GLU A 65 17.57 8.30 -39.73
N HIS A 66 18.21 9.40 -40.12
CA HIS A 66 17.50 10.56 -40.67
C HIS A 66 16.74 10.17 -41.95
N TYR A 67 15.47 10.57 -42.05
CA TYR A 67 14.67 10.42 -43.26
C TYR A 67 13.80 11.65 -43.51
N PRO A 68 13.49 11.97 -44.79
CA PRO A 68 12.76 13.18 -45.15
C PRO A 68 11.34 13.17 -44.60
N LEU A 69 10.84 14.36 -44.25
CA LEU A 69 9.45 14.57 -43.90
C LEU A 69 8.56 14.28 -45.12
N GLN A 70 7.59 13.40 -44.93
CA GLN A 70 6.64 13.04 -45.97
C GLN A 70 5.47 14.04 -46.02
N PRO A 71 4.88 14.29 -47.19
CA PRO A 71 3.60 14.96 -47.29
C PRO A 71 2.50 14.12 -46.62
N SER A 72 1.33 14.72 -46.43
CA SER A 72 0.15 13.99 -45.92
C SER A 72 -0.11 12.73 -46.77
N PRO A 73 -0.25 11.54 -46.15
CA PRO A 73 -0.38 10.29 -46.88
C PRO A 73 -1.70 10.24 -47.64
N SER A 74 -1.67 9.67 -48.84
CA SER A 74 -2.89 9.42 -49.63
C SER A 74 -3.80 8.39 -48.95
N LYS A 75 -5.10 8.39 -49.26
CA LYS A 75 -6.04 7.37 -48.74
C LYS A 75 -5.61 5.93 -49.04
N ALA A 76 -4.95 5.70 -50.18
CA ALA A 76 -4.42 4.38 -50.55
C ALA A 76 -3.29 3.95 -49.60
N GLN A 77 -2.31 4.82 -49.37
CA GLN A 77 -1.21 4.56 -48.43
C GLN A 77 -1.70 4.37 -46.99
N GLN A 78 -2.72 5.14 -46.57
CA GLN A 78 -3.33 4.99 -45.25
C GLN A 78 -3.95 3.60 -45.06
N LYS A 79 -4.70 3.10 -46.05
CA LYS A 79 -5.27 1.75 -46.02
C LYS A 79 -4.21 0.66 -46.03
N GLU A 80 -3.20 0.80 -46.90
CA GLU A 80 -2.09 -0.14 -47.01
C GLU A 80 -1.35 -0.27 -45.67
N PHE A 81 -1.00 0.87 -45.06
CA PHE A 81 -0.28 0.86 -43.80
C PHE A 81 -1.12 0.32 -42.64
N ALA A 82 -2.42 0.67 -42.58
CA ALA A 82 -3.34 0.08 -41.61
C ALA A 82 -3.42 -1.45 -41.73
N GLY A 83 -3.46 -2.00 -42.95
CA GLY A 83 -3.39 -3.44 -43.19
C GLY A 83 -2.08 -4.05 -42.71
N LYS A 84 -0.95 -3.40 -42.95
CA LYS A 84 0.36 -3.85 -42.46
C LYS A 84 0.44 -3.87 -40.93
N ILE A 85 -0.10 -2.85 -40.25
CA ILE A 85 -0.17 -2.79 -38.78
C ILE A 85 -1.06 -3.91 -38.23
N PHE A 86 -2.20 -4.15 -38.88
CA PHE A 86 -3.11 -5.22 -38.51
C PHE A 86 -2.46 -6.61 -38.63
N ASN A 87 -1.82 -6.91 -39.77
CA ASN A 87 -1.11 -8.18 -39.96
C ASN A 87 0.01 -8.36 -38.92
N PHE A 88 0.77 -7.29 -38.63
CA PHE A 88 1.79 -7.31 -37.59
C PHE A 88 1.22 -7.70 -36.22
N LEU A 89 0.03 -7.19 -35.86
CA LEU A 89 -0.64 -7.56 -34.61
C LEU A 89 -1.10 -9.01 -34.61
N GLU A 90 -1.72 -9.49 -35.70
CA GLU A 90 -2.18 -10.88 -35.77
C GLU A 90 -1.02 -11.87 -35.70
N ASP A 91 0.09 -11.57 -36.38
CA ASP A 91 1.25 -12.45 -36.46
C ASP A 91 2.04 -12.48 -35.14
N LYS A 92 2.32 -11.31 -34.56
CA LYS A 92 3.24 -11.20 -33.41
C LYS A 92 2.51 -11.20 -32.06
N TYR A 93 1.27 -10.74 -32.03
CA TYR A 93 0.54 -10.42 -30.80
C TYR A 93 -0.92 -10.87 -30.83
N PRO A 94 -1.20 -12.16 -31.11
CA PRO A 94 -2.56 -12.66 -31.21
C PRO A 94 -3.33 -12.42 -29.91
N GLY A 95 -4.47 -11.73 -30.00
CA GLY A 95 -5.34 -11.42 -28.87
C GLY A 95 -4.85 -10.32 -27.92
N ALA A 96 -3.78 -9.59 -28.27
CA ALA A 96 -3.35 -8.43 -27.50
C ALA A 96 -4.41 -7.31 -27.53
N GLU A 97 -4.45 -6.51 -26.47
CA GLU A 97 -5.19 -5.26 -26.44
C GLU A 97 -4.30 -4.11 -26.93
N VAL A 98 -4.85 -3.21 -27.73
CA VAL A 98 -4.05 -2.21 -28.46
C VAL A 98 -4.32 -0.79 -27.96
N ASP A 99 -3.29 -0.11 -27.48
CA ASP A 99 -3.35 1.30 -27.10
C ASP A 99 -2.90 2.17 -28.29
N LEU A 100 -3.82 2.95 -28.84
CA LEU A 100 -3.63 3.75 -30.04
C LEU A 100 -3.41 5.22 -29.68
N HIS A 101 -2.18 5.70 -29.85
CA HIS A 101 -1.77 7.11 -29.71
C HIS A 101 -1.49 7.73 -31.08
N VAL A 102 -2.47 7.62 -31.99
CA VAL A 102 -2.30 7.91 -33.42
C VAL A 102 -3.19 9.05 -33.93
N SER A 103 -2.97 9.48 -35.17
CA SER A 103 -3.83 10.44 -35.87
C SER A 103 -4.96 9.73 -36.64
N LYS A 104 -5.93 10.50 -37.12
CA LYS A 104 -7.06 10.01 -37.94
C LYS A 104 -6.62 9.27 -39.21
N ASN A 105 -5.49 9.67 -39.79
CA ASN A 105 -4.92 9.01 -40.97
C ASN A 105 -4.59 7.53 -40.74
N ILE A 106 -4.40 7.10 -39.49
CA ILE A 106 -4.22 5.67 -39.14
C ILE A 106 -5.50 5.12 -38.51
N SER A 107 -6.09 5.81 -37.52
CA SER A 107 -7.21 5.26 -36.75
C SER A 107 -8.44 4.97 -37.61
N ASP A 108 -8.76 5.82 -38.58
CA ASP A 108 -9.96 5.68 -39.41
C ASP A 108 -9.94 4.41 -40.27
N HIS A 109 -8.75 3.90 -40.58
CA HIS A 109 -8.56 2.69 -41.39
C HIS A 109 -8.22 1.45 -40.55
N LEU A 110 -7.49 1.62 -39.44
CA LEU A 110 -7.09 0.51 -38.57
C LEU A 110 -8.23 0.03 -37.66
N ILE A 111 -9.02 0.94 -37.08
CA ILE A 111 -10.08 0.60 -36.12
C ILE A 111 -11.13 -0.36 -36.72
N PRO A 112 -11.62 -0.17 -37.96
CA PRO A 112 -12.53 -1.14 -38.58
C PRO A 112 -11.96 -2.56 -38.63
N LEU A 113 -10.67 -2.71 -38.96
CA LEU A 113 -9.99 -4.02 -39.00
C LEU A 113 -9.93 -4.66 -37.60
N LEU A 114 -9.52 -3.87 -36.58
CA LEU A 114 -9.48 -4.34 -35.20
C LEU A 114 -10.87 -4.78 -34.69
N LYS A 115 -11.91 -4.01 -35.00
CA LYS A 115 -13.30 -4.35 -34.63
C LYS A 115 -13.77 -5.63 -35.31
N GLN A 116 -13.50 -5.78 -36.60
CA GLN A 116 -13.89 -6.97 -37.36
C GLN A 116 -13.23 -8.24 -36.81
N ALA A 117 -11.98 -8.14 -36.36
CA ALA A 117 -11.23 -9.24 -35.77
C ALA A 117 -11.51 -9.46 -34.26
N GLY A 118 -12.36 -8.62 -33.65
CA GLY A 118 -12.64 -8.69 -32.20
C GLY A 118 -11.47 -8.28 -31.30
N ILE A 119 -10.48 -7.56 -31.84
CA ILE A 119 -9.33 -7.07 -31.08
C ILE A 119 -9.75 -5.86 -30.24
N ARG A 120 -9.50 -5.93 -28.93
CA ARG A 120 -9.78 -4.82 -28.00
C ARG A 120 -8.76 -3.70 -28.21
N PHE A 121 -9.23 -2.45 -28.23
CA PHE A 121 -8.36 -1.30 -28.39
C PHE A 121 -8.86 -0.08 -27.61
N HIS A 122 -7.93 0.82 -27.31
CA HIS A 122 -8.21 2.13 -26.72
C HIS A 122 -7.62 3.22 -27.62
N LEU A 123 -8.46 4.12 -28.13
CA LEU A 123 -8.00 5.29 -28.88
C LEU A 123 -7.85 6.48 -27.94
N PHE A 124 -6.62 6.96 -27.77
CA PHE A 124 -6.33 8.03 -26.82
C PHE A 124 -6.44 9.42 -27.44
N ALA A 125 -7.09 10.31 -26.69
CA ALA A 125 -7.25 11.72 -27.03
C ALA A 125 -7.82 11.94 -28.45
N ASP A 126 -8.79 11.11 -28.85
CA ASP A 126 -9.56 11.31 -30.07
C ASP A 126 -10.39 12.60 -30.00
N GLY A 127 -10.54 13.29 -31.13
CA GLY A 127 -11.25 14.57 -31.21
C GLY A 127 -10.55 15.76 -30.52
N VAL A 128 -9.46 15.53 -29.77
CA VAL A 128 -8.72 16.59 -29.08
C VAL A 128 -7.76 17.30 -30.04
N GLN A 129 -7.70 18.62 -29.97
CA GLN A 129 -6.76 19.42 -30.76
C GLN A 129 -5.29 19.09 -30.42
N LEU A 130 -4.40 19.12 -31.41
CA LEU A 130 -2.98 18.76 -31.27
C LEU A 130 -2.30 19.45 -30.07
N GLY A 131 -2.53 20.75 -29.91
CA GLY A 131 -1.95 21.55 -28.83
C GLY A 131 -2.48 21.22 -27.42
N MET A 132 -3.66 20.61 -27.32
CA MET A 132 -4.31 20.27 -26.06
C MET A 132 -4.07 18.81 -25.64
N LYS A 133 -3.65 17.94 -26.57
CA LYS A 133 -3.36 16.53 -26.27
C LYS A 133 -2.39 16.33 -25.10
N PRO A 134 -1.30 17.12 -24.94
CA PRO A 134 -0.42 16.97 -23.77
C PRO A 134 -1.13 17.11 -22.42
N ASN A 135 -2.18 17.95 -22.33
CA ASN A 135 -2.93 18.13 -21.09
C ASN A 135 -3.74 16.88 -20.74
N VAL A 136 -4.31 16.20 -21.75
CA VAL A 136 -5.04 14.93 -21.55
C VAL A 136 -4.11 13.87 -20.96
N TYR A 137 -2.89 13.74 -21.48
CA TYR A 137 -1.91 12.79 -20.93
C TYR A 137 -1.42 13.19 -19.54
N LYS A 138 -1.28 14.49 -19.26
CA LYS A 138 -0.97 14.97 -17.91
C LYS A 138 -2.05 14.54 -16.91
N ASP A 139 -3.32 14.64 -17.27
CA ASP A 139 -4.43 14.20 -16.42
C ASP A 139 -4.42 12.67 -16.24
N LEU A 140 -4.15 11.90 -17.31
CA LEU A 140 -3.99 10.45 -17.23
C LEU A 140 -2.82 10.02 -16.32
N ILE A 141 -1.69 10.73 -16.37
CA ILE A 141 -0.54 10.51 -15.47
C ILE A 141 -0.95 10.77 -14.02
N LEU A 142 -1.67 11.86 -13.74
CA LEU A 142 -2.15 12.17 -12.39
C LEU A 142 -3.12 11.08 -11.88
N GLN A 143 -4.01 10.59 -12.75
CA GLN A 143 -4.90 9.48 -12.42
C GLN A 143 -4.14 8.18 -12.14
N ALA A 144 -3.16 7.83 -12.97
CA ALA A 144 -2.32 6.64 -12.79
C ALA A 144 -1.57 6.69 -11.43
N ARG A 145 -0.99 7.84 -11.09
CA ARG A 145 -0.34 8.08 -9.79
C ARG A 145 -1.31 7.96 -8.63
N SER A 146 -2.50 8.54 -8.75
CA SER A 146 -3.54 8.46 -7.72
C SER A 146 -3.98 7.02 -7.47
N MET A 147 -4.24 6.26 -8.54
CA MET A 147 -4.59 4.84 -8.44
C MET A 147 -3.47 4.00 -7.81
N LYS A 148 -2.21 4.26 -8.16
CA LYS A 148 -1.06 3.58 -7.56
C LYS A 148 -0.99 3.86 -6.05
N LYS A 149 -1.11 5.13 -5.66
CA LYS A 149 -1.15 5.52 -4.25
C LYS A 149 -2.31 4.85 -3.51
N MET A 150 -3.49 4.78 -4.11
CA MET A 150 -4.64 4.09 -3.52
C MET A 150 -4.38 2.59 -3.31
N LYS A 151 -3.77 1.91 -4.28
CA LYS A 151 -3.38 0.49 -4.15
C LYS A 151 -2.30 0.28 -3.08
N GLU A 152 -1.33 1.19 -2.97
CA GLU A 152 -0.32 1.14 -1.91
C GLU A 152 -0.95 1.29 -0.53
N LEU A 153 -1.84 2.27 -0.35
CA LEU A 153 -2.61 2.45 0.88
C LEU A 153 -3.47 1.22 1.21
N GLN A 154 -4.10 0.60 0.21
CA GLN A 154 -4.88 -0.61 0.42
C GLN A 154 -4.00 -1.78 0.88
N LYS A 155 -2.83 -1.98 0.26
CA LYS A 155 -1.85 -3.00 0.70
C LYS A 155 -1.34 -2.73 2.11
N GLU A 156 -1.09 -1.48 2.48
CA GLU A 156 -0.69 -1.12 3.84
C GLU A 156 -1.80 -1.38 4.85
N LYS A 157 -3.06 -1.08 4.50
CA LYS A 157 -4.25 -1.41 5.30
C LYS A 157 -4.38 -2.93 5.50
N GLU A 158 -4.23 -3.72 4.44
CA GLU A 158 -4.24 -5.19 4.49
C GLU A 158 -3.12 -5.73 5.40
N ARG A 159 -1.92 -5.16 5.31
CA ARG A 159 -0.81 -5.51 6.22
C ARG A 159 -1.15 -5.20 7.67
N LEU A 160 -1.71 -4.02 7.95
CA LEU A 160 -2.10 -3.64 9.32
C LEU A 160 -3.19 -4.56 9.90
N ILE A 161 -4.17 -4.97 9.08
CA ILE A 161 -5.20 -5.94 9.50
C ILE A 161 -4.59 -7.30 9.90
N ALA A 162 -3.51 -7.70 9.22
CA ALA A 162 -2.85 -8.98 9.41
C ALA A 162 -1.87 -9.02 10.61
N VAL A 163 -1.60 -7.90 11.29
CA VAL A 163 -0.63 -7.85 12.41
C VAL A 163 -1.18 -8.36 13.76
N PRO A 164 -2.40 -8.02 14.21
CA PRO A 164 -2.89 -8.48 15.51
C PRO A 164 -3.37 -9.94 15.42
N GLU A 165 -2.62 -10.86 16.02
CA GLU A 165 -3.00 -12.28 16.17
C GLU A 165 -3.41 -12.59 17.62
N HIS A 166 -2.72 -11.99 18.59
CA HIS A 166 -2.90 -12.27 20.02
C HIS A 166 -3.38 -11.06 20.83
N PHE A 167 -3.53 -9.90 20.19
CA PHE A 167 -4.03 -8.67 20.78
C PHE A 167 -3.25 -8.21 22.04
N THR A 168 -1.92 -8.30 21.99
CA THR A 168 -1.01 -8.02 23.11
C THR A 168 -0.47 -6.58 23.10
N PRO A 169 0.04 -6.08 24.25
CA PRO A 169 0.78 -4.82 24.30
C PRO A 169 1.96 -4.75 23.34
N HIS A 170 2.65 -5.87 23.10
CA HIS A 170 3.79 -5.90 22.18
C HIS A 170 3.37 -5.72 20.72
N GLU A 171 2.28 -6.36 20.30
CA GLU A 171 1.70 -6.13 18.96
C GLU A 171 1.22 -4.68 18.82
N ALA A 172 0.62 -4.11 19.85
CA ALA A 172 0.22 -2.70 19.86
C ALA A 172 1.41 -1.75 19.64
N GLU A 173 2.57 -2.01 20.26
CA GLU A 173 3.78 -1.21 20.03
C GLU A 173 4.25 -1.31 18.57
N ARG A 174 4.35 -2.53 18.04
CA ARG A 174 4.73 -2.76 16.65
C ARG A 174 3.80 -2.04 15.67
N ILE A 175 2.50 -2.08 15.93
CA ILE A 175 1.49 -1.38 15.12
C ILE A 175 1.70 0.14 15.15
N LEU A 176 1.94 0.72 16.33
CA LEU A 176 2.21 2.15 16.45
C LEU A 176 3.51 2.56 15.75
N GLU A 177 4.56 1.76 15.86
CA GLU A 177 5.86 2.03 15.22
C GLU A 177 5.76 1.98 13.69
N GLN A 178 5.12 0.93 13.16
CA GLN A 178 5.04 0.71 11.71
C GLN A 178 3.97 1.57 11.04
N PHE A 179 2.84 1.78 11.69
CA PHE A 179 1.64 2.34 11.06
C PHE A 179 1.07 3.58 11.77
N GLY A 180 1.71 4.07 12.84
CA GLY A 180 1.23 5.23 13.58
C GLY A 180 1.02 6.49 12.74
N HIS A 181 1.77 6.64 11.64
CA HIS A 181 1.64 7.74 10.70
C HIS A 181 0.34 7.68 9.86
N LEU A 182 -0.26 6.50 9.70
CA LEU A 182 -1.50 6.29 8.94
C LEU A 182 -2.76 6.67 9.72
N GLY A 183 -2.68 6.77 11.04
CA GLY A 183 -3.82 7.11 11.89
C GLY A 183 -4.45 8.46 11.53
N SER A 184 -3.66 9.44 11.09
CA SER A 184 -4.16 10.74 10.63
C SER A 184 -4.81 10.71 9.24
N GLN A 185 -4.43 9.75 8.39
CA GLN A 185 -4.87 9.67 7.00
C GLN A 185 -6.16 8.86 6.82
N ASN A 186 -6.43 7.90 7.71
CA ASN A 186 -7.55 6.96 7.57
C ASN A 186 -8.66 7.13 8.64
N GLY A 187 -8.70 8.28 9.33
CA GLY A 187 -9.74 8.54 10.35
C GLY A 187 -9.58 7.75 11.65
N PHE A 188 -8.51 6.96 11.82
CA PHE A 188 -8.25 6.16 13.03
C PHE A 188 -7.43 6.89 14.11
N LYS A 189 -7.26 8.22 13.96
CA LYS A 189 -6.41 9.04 14.84
C LYS A 189 -6.73 8.85 16.32
N THR A 190 -8.01 8.73 16.66
CA THR A 190 -8.48 8.51 18.03
C THR A 190 -8.00 7.17 18.57
N LEU A 191 -8.21 6.07 17.84
CA LEU A 191 -7.78 4.73 18.24
C LEU A 191 -6.26 4.64 18.43
N PHE A 192 -5.47 5.19 17.50
CA PHE A 192 -4.01 5.23 17.63
C PHE A 192 -3.55 6.07 18.83
N SER A 193 -4.24 7.18 19.11
CA SER A 193 -3.95 8.03 20.28
C SER A 193 -4.27 7.31 21.60
N GLU A 194 -5.42 6.65 21.68
CA GLU A 194 -5.83 5.87 22.84
C GLU A 194 -4.87 4.69 23.08
N LEU A 195 -4.51 3.96 22.02
CA LEU A 195 -3.55 2.85 22.11
C LEU A 195 -2.20 3.31 22.68
N LYS A 196 -1.70 4.48 22.24
CA LYS A 196 -0.47 5.10 22.77
C LYS A 196 -0.60 5.46 24.25
N GLN A 197 -1.75 5.98 24.67
CA GLN A 197 -2.01 6.31 26.07
C GLN A 197 -2.05 5.06 26.95
N HIS A 198 -2.75 4.01 26.52
CA HIS A 198 -2.85 2.75 27.26
C HIS A 198 -1.50 2.03 27.33
N LEU A 199 -0.67 2.06 26.28
CA LEU A 199 0.69 1.52 26.33
C LEU A 199 1.60 2.26 27.32
N LYS A 200 1.47 3.59 27.41
CA LYS A 200 2.19 4.38 28.42
C LYS A 200 1.76 3.99 29.83
N ALA A 201 0.44 3.85 30.06
CA ALA A 201 -0.12 3.41 31.33
C ALA A 201 0.34 1.99 31.69
N TYR A 202 0.32 1.06 30.73
CA TYR A 202 0.79 -0.31 30.89
C TYR A 202 2.24 -0.35 31.41
N LYS A 203 3.17 0.34 30.72
CA LYS A 203 4.58 0.42 31.14
C LYS A 203 4.76 0.99 32.55
N GLN A 204 3.91 1.93 32.95
CA GLN A 204 3.95 2.50 34.30
C GLN A 204 3.43 1.50 35.33
N GLN A 205 2.31 0.83 35.04
CA GLN A 205 1.71 -0.15 35.94
C GLN A 205 2.58 -1.39 36.13
N VAL A 206 3.23 -1.89 35.07
CA VAL A 206 4.20 -2.99 35.15
C VAL A 206 5.34 -2.62 36.10
N ARG A 207 5.91 -1.43 35.96
CA ARG A 207 6.95 -0.92 36.87
C ARG A 207 6.47 -0.82 38.32
N GLN A 208 5.24 -0.32 38.54
CA GLN A 208 4.66 -0.25 39.89
C GLN A 208 4.37 -1.63 40.49
N SER A 209 3.95 -2.60 39.66
CA SER A 209 3.69 -3.97 40.06
C SER A 209 4.99 -4.66 40.48
N LEU A 210 6.05 -4.54 39.68
CA LEU A 210 7.38 -5.05 40.02
C LEU A 210 7.91 -4.43 41.31
N ALA A 211 7.82 -3.10 41.46
CA ALA A 211 8.26 -2.43 42.68
C ALA A 211 7.47 -2.89 43.93
N ALA A 212 6.15 -3.12 43.81
CA ALA A 212 5.35 -3.66 44.89
C ALA A 212 5.76 -5.10 45.24
N LYS A 213 6.00 -5.93 44.21
CA LYS A 213 6.46 -7.32 44.35
C LYS A 213 7.81 -7.38 45.07
N ASP A 214 8.78 -6.56 44.66
CA ASP A 214 10.09 -6.47 45.30
C ASP A 214 9.98 -6.03 46.76
N GLU A 215 9.14 -5.04 47.05
CA GLU A 215 8.90 -4.56 48.42
C GLU A 215 8.28 -5.65 49.31
N PHE A 216 7.36 -6.44 48.77
CA PHE A 216 6.76 -7.58 49.43
C PHE A 216 7.81 -8.65 49.74
N TYR A 217 8.54 -9.15 48.73
CA TYR A 217 9.54 -10.20 48.95
C TYR A 217 10.65 -9.77 49.91
N ARG A 218 11.12 -8.53 49.83
CA ARG A 218 12.10 -7.99 50.81
C ARG A 218 11.58 -8.01 52.24
N THR A 219 10.27 -7.86 52.43
CA THR A 219 9.66 -7.93 53.77
C THR A 219 9.42 -9.38 54.18
N PHE A 220 8.98 -10.21 53.24
CA PHE A 220 8.76 -11.64 53.40
C PHE A 220 10.02 -12.36 53.87
N PHE A 221 11.17 -12.13 53.21
CA PHE A 221 12.45 -12.76 53.57
C PHE A 221 13.11 -12.20 54.83
N LYS A 222 12.67 -11.04 55.34
CA LYS A 222 13.17 -10.45 56.60
C LYS A 222 12.41 -10.95 57.83
N GLN A 223 11.19 -11.43 57.64
CA GLN A 223 10.46 -12.13 58.67
C GLN A 223 10.81 -13.62 58.53
N GLU A 224 11.03 -14.33 59.62
CA GLU A 224 11.08 -15.80 59.60
C GLU A 224 9.67 -16.31 59.28
N ALA A 225 9.30 -16.21 58.00
CA ALA A 225 8.01 -16.63 57.50
C ALA A 225 7.92 -18.16 57.61
N GLY A 226 6.99 -18.66 58.43
CA GLY A 226 6.71 -20.09 58.52
C GLY A 226 6.12 -20.65 57.22
N GLU A 227 6.23 -21.96 57.04
CA GLU A 227 5.74 -22.69 55.84
C GLU A 227 4.27 -22.41 55.52
N GLU A 228 3.43 -22.20 56.54
CA GLU A 228 2.00 -21.85 56.40
C GLU A 228 1.80 -20.53 55.62
N LEU A 229 2.62 -19.52 55.91
CA LEU A 229 2.55 -18.19 55.31
C LEU A 229 3.03 -18.22 53.85
N GLN A 230 4.09 -18.99 53.60
CA GLN A 230 4.61 -19.21 52.25
C GLN A 230 3.58 -19.95 51.38
N SER A 231 3.05 -21.06 51.88
CA SER A 231 2.03 -21.85 51.20
C SER A 231 0.77 -21.05 50.92
N PHE A 232 0.38 -20.13 51.81
CA PHE A 232 -0.77 -19.27 51.55
C PHE A 232 -0.52 -18.34 50.37
N PHE A 233 0.61 -17.62 50.33
CA PHE A 233 0.86 -16.66 49.25
C PHE A 233 1.11 -17.31 47.88
N GLU A 234 1.72 -18.50 47.84
CA GLU A 234 1.94 -19.24 46.58
C GLU A 234 0.64 -19.72 45.93
N GLN A 235 -0.41 -19.94 46.73
CA GLN A 235 -1.70 -20.42 46.26
C GLN A 235 -2.69 -19.29 45.92
N ILE A 236 -2.31 -18.02 46.07
CA ILE A 236 -3.20 -16.88 45.80
C ILE A 236 -2.72 -16.13 44.55
N GLY A 237 -3.44 -16.30 43.44
CA GLY A 237 -3.19 -15.58 42.19
C GLY A 237 -3.99 -14.29 42.02
N SER A 238 -4.99 -14.03 42.89
CA SER A 238 -5.85 -12.85 42.77
C SER A 238 -6.43 -12.38 44.11
N ILE A 239 -6.90 -11.13 44.15
CA ILE A 239 -7.61 -10.58 45.32
C ILE A 239 -8.86 -11.42 45.64
N THR A 240 -9.63 -11.79 44.62
CA THR A 240 -10.84 -12.60 44.80
C THR A 240 -10.51 -13.93 45.46
N GLU A 241 -9.44 -14.59 45.04
CA GLU A 241 -8.98 -15.84 45.63
C GLU A 241 -8.51 -15.65 47.08
N MET A 242 -7.82 -14.54 47.37
CA MET A 242 -7.42 -14.18 48.73
C MET A 242 -8.62 -14.07 49.67
N PHE A 243 -9.68 -13.39 49.24
CA PHE A 243 -10.90 -13.19 50.04
C PHE A 243 -11.81 -14.42 50.13
N ARG A 244 -11.73 -15.36 49.17
CA ARG A 244 -12.42 -16.66 49.30
C ARG A 244 -11.92 -17.45 50.51
N ARG A 245 -10.67 -17.25 50.92
CA ARG A 245 -10.04 -17.90 52.08
C ARG A 245 -10.10 -17.04 53.35
N HIS A 246 -11.24 -16.41 53.60
CA HIS A 246 -11.42 -15.41 54.66
C HIS A 246 -10.94 -15.86 56.06
N GLU A 247 -11.24 -17.10 56.49
CA GLU A 247 -10.82 -17.62 57.81
C GLU A 247 -9.28 -17.70 57.96
N GLN A 248 -8.59 -18.22 56.94
CA GLN A 248 -7.13 -18.28 56.91
C GLN A 248 -6.53 -16.87 56.82
N LEU A 249 -7.13 -16.01 55.99
CA LEU A 249 -6.69 -14.63 55.81
C LEU A 249 -6.76 -13.83 57.11
N ASP A 250 -7.82 -13.98 57.91
CA ASP A 250 -7.98 -13.24 59.16
C ASP A 250 -6.99 -13.72 60.24
N THR A 251 -6.72 -15.02 60.28
CA THR A 251 -5.66 -15.60 61.11
C THR A 251 -4.28 -15.04 60.75
N LEU A 252 -3.98 -14.98 59.45
CA LEU A 252 -2.72 -14.44 58.95
C LEU A 252 -2.62 -12.92 59.13
N LYS A 253 -3.73 -12.17 59.05
CA LYS A 253 -3.75 -10.72 59.34
C LYS A 253 -3.44 -10.43 60.79
N ALA A 254 -3.98 -11.22 61.73
CA ALA A 254 -3.74 -11.06 63.15
C ALA A 254 -2.25 -11.20 63.51
N LYS A 255 -1.54 -12.12 62.84
CA LYS A 255 -0.11 -12.40 63.08
C LYS A 255 0.84 -11.57 62.20
N HIS A 256 0.48 -11.33 60.93
CA HIS A 256 1.34 -10.79 59.88
C HIS A 256 0.70 -9.65 59.06
N GLY A 257 -0.17 -8.83 59.67
CA GLY A 257 -0.98 -7.82 58.97
C GLY A 257 -0.21 -6.89 58.01
N LYS A 258 1.01 -6.47 58.36
CA LYS A 258 1.86 -5.64 57.49
C LYS A 258 2.27 -6.37 56.21
N LEU A 259 2.57 -7.66 56.29
CA LEU A 259 2.97 -8.48 55.15
C LEU A 259 1.76 -8.80 54.26
N VAL A 260 0.62 -9.12 54.87
CA VAL A 260 -0.66 -9.30 54.16
C VAL A 260 -1.07 -8.04 53.41
N ALA A 261 -0.89 -6.85 54.00
CA ALA A 261 -1.17 -5.58 53.33
C ALA A 261 -0.27 -5.36 52.11
N LYS A 262 1.02 -5.70 52.19
CA LYS A 262 1.96 -5.64 51.06
C LYS A 262 1.63 -6.65 49.97
N PHE A 263 1.24 -7.87 50.34
CA PHE A 263 0.78 -8.88 49.39
C PHE A 263 -0.50 -8.42 48.67
N THR A 264 -1.47 -7.89 49.41
CA THR A 264 -2.69 -7.30 48.85
C THR A 264 -2.38 -6.19 47.85
N LYS A 265 -1.43 -5.30 48.18
CA LYS A 265 -0.93 -4.26 47.27
C LYS A 265 -0.33 -4.86 45.99
N CYS A 266 0.41 -5.97 46.06
CA CYS A 266 0.93 -6.67 44.88
C CYS A 266 -0.20 -7.15 43.96
N LEU A 267 -1.20 -7.83 44.53
CA LEU A 267 -2.35 -8.33 43.79
C LEU A 267 -3.15 -7.19 43.13
N ILE A 268 -3.33 -6.07 43.83
CA ILE A 268 -3.97 -4.86 43.27
C ILE A 268 -3.18 -4.34 42.06
N LYS A 269 -1.85 -4.19 42.20
CA LYS A 269 -1.01 -3.67 41.11
C LYS A 269 -0.94 -4.62 39.91
N GLN A 270 -0.90 -5.93 40.14
CA GLN A 270 -1.03 -6.94 39.06
C GLN A 270 -2.41 -6.87 38.38
N GLY A 271 -3.47 -6.66 39.15
CA GLY A 271 -4.81 -6.45 38.62
C GLY A 271 -4.90 -5.24 37.68
N TYR A 272 -4.24 -4.12 38.01
CA TYR A 272 -4.18 -2.96 37.11
C TYR A 272 -3.46 -3.28 35.79
N VAL A 273 -2.33 -3.99 35.85
CA VAL A 273 -1.61 -4.42 34.64
C VAL A 273 -2.53 -5.22 33.73
N LYS A 274 -3.19 -6.26 34.28
CA LYS A 274 -4.12 -7.11 33.51
C LYS A 274 -5.29 -6.32 32.95
N ASN A 275 -5.84 -5.36 33.71
CA ASN A 275 -6.93 -4.51 33.23
C ASN A 275 -6.49 -3.64 32.04
N THR A 276 -5.29 -3.08 32.08
CA THR A 276 -4.78 -2.29 30.95
C THR A 276 -4.37 -3.16 29.76
N GLU A 277 -3.90 -4.39 29.97
CA GLU A 277 -3.73 -5.38 28.89
C GLU A 277 -5.04 -5.63 28.16
N ASN A 278 -6.13 -5.89 28.89
CA ASN A 278 -7.45 -6.09 28.29
C ASN A 278 -7.93 -4.87 27.49
N GLN A 279 -7.73 -3.66 28.02
CA GLN A 279 -8.07 -2.42 27.30
C GLN A 279 -7.27 -2.27 26.00
N ILE A 280 -5.98 -2.64 26.00
CA ILE A 280 -5.17 -2.65 24.78
C ILE A 280 -5.71 -3.70 23.80
N SER A 281 -6.06 -4.89 24.28
CA SER A 281 -6.63 -5.95 23.43
C SER A 281 -7.94 -5.50 22.78
N GLU A 282 -8.83 -4.87 23.53
CA GLU A 282 -10.09 -4.30 23.03
C GLU A 282 -9.83 -3.24 21.96
N LEU A 283 -8.89 -2.31 22.18
CA LEU A 283 -8.55 -1.28 21.21
C LEU A 283 -7.95 -1.85 19.93
N LEU A 284 -7.10 -2.87 20.04
CA LEU A 284 -6.56 -3.58 18.87
C LEU A 284 -7.65 -4.30 18.08
N PHE A 285 -8.62 -4.90 18.77
CA PHE A 285 -9.77 -5.54 18.12
C PHE A 285 -10.67 -4.51 17.43
N LEU A 286 -10.97 -3.38 18.09
CA LEU A 286 -11.70 -2.28 17.49
C LEU A 286 -10.99 -1.69 16.27
N LEU A 287 -9.65 -1.54 16.34
CA LEU A 287 -8.84 -1.12 15.22
C LEU A 287 -8.95 -2.11 14.06
N GLN A 288 -8.84 -3.42 14.31
CA GLN A 288 -9.01 -4.45 13.28
C GLN A 288 -10.39 -4.41 12.64
N ILE A 289 -11.46 -4.27 13.44
CA ILE A 289 -12.83 -4.10 12.92
C ILE A 289 -12.93 -2.84 12.05
N ALA A 290 -12.40 -1.71 12.53
CA ALA A 290 -12.50 -0.44 11.83
C ALA A 290 -11.73 -0.48 10.48
N LEU A 291 -10.61 -1.20 10.44
CA LEU A 291 -9.88 -1.47 9.22
C LEU A 291 -10.63 -2.42 8.29
N LEU A 292 -11.28 -3.47 8.80
CA LEU A 292 -12.09 -4.38 7.97
C LEU A 292 -13.34 -3.71 7.39
N LYS A 293 -13.97 -2.82 8.15
CA LYS A 293 -15.18 -2.08 7.72
C LYS A 293 -14.90 -0.88 6.82
N GLY A 294 -13.67 -0.35 6.88
CA GLY A 294 -13.28 0.84 6.12
C GLY A 294 -13.40 0.66 4.62
#